data_AF-A0A3A9S9Y6-F1
#
_entry.id   AF-A0A3A9S9Y6-F1
#
_cell.length_a   1.000
_cell.length_b   1.000
_cell.length_c   1.000
_cell.angle_alpha   90.00
_cell.angle_beta   90.00
_cell.angle_gamma   90.00
#
_symmetry.space_group_name_H-M   'P 1'
#
loop_
_entity.id
_entity.type
_entity.pdbx_description
1 polymer ?
#
loop_
_entity_poly.entity_id
_entity_poly.type
_entity_poly.pdbx_seq_one_letter_code
_entity_poly.pdbx_strand_id
1 'polypeptide(L)'
;MNEYIFDSYKNSMKDLRFSENQKENLIHKLGEAVNEKNGGRMRAKLNIKKIVALTAACICVLGGTAFAAGKAVMVVSGNDYFSRTSDFGKLDELEEKVGINAPAVETFSNGYSFDIMEIENCQTQDEEGNAIDKYKELFINYTREGDPHIYVAMNPVINDGHLTEDSLDAKRANEMRTVDGINIYYSYDEYLFLPVSKDSTPTEEEMKREEEDDHFFISYGSDERETSFSSNIVFEMDNVIYVMGTFDNVITSDELMDMAEEIIKSR
;
A
#
# COMPACT_ATOMS: atom_id res chain seq x y z
N MET A 1 22.08 18.24 -18.51
CA MET A 1 20.97 17.30 -18.26
C MET A 1 20.69 17.18 -16.77
N ASN A 2 21.70 16.96 -15.91
CA ASN A 2 21.51 17.03 -14.45
C ASN A 2 21.17 18.44 -13.91
N GLU A 3 21.84 19.50 -14.37
CA GLU A 3 21.60 20.87 -13.85
C GLU A 3 20.15 21.35 -14.07
N TYR A 4 19.52 21.03 -15.20
CA TYR A 4 18.13 21.40 -15.48
C TYR A 4 17.13 20.73 -14.52
N ILE A 5 17.38 19.46 -14.17
CA ILE A 5 16.55 18.71 -13.21
C ILE A 5 16.69 19.32 -11.82
N PHE A 6 17.91 19.67 -11.42
CA PHE A 6 18.18 20.33 -10.14
C PHE A 6 17.58 21.73 -10.05
N ASP A 7 17.68 22.54 -11.11
CA ASP A 7 17.11 23.88 -11.13
C ASP A 7 15.58 23.87 -11.21
N SER A 8 14.99 22.92 -11.93
CA SER A 8 13.54 22.72 -11.95
C SER A 8 13.03 22.27 -10.58
N TYR A 9 13.70 21.33 -9.94
CA TYR A 9 13.37 20.85 -8.60
C TYR A 9 13.50 21.95 -7.55
N LYS A 10 14.63 22.67 -7.53
CA LYS A 10 14.85 23.82 -6.63
C LYS A 10 13.79 24.91 -6.81
N ASN A 11 13.34 25.18 -8.03
CA ASN A 11 12.30 26.18 -8.26
C ASN A 11 10.91 25.70 -7.80
N SER A 12 10.57 24.42 -7.97
CA SER A 12 9.32 23.86 -7.42
C SER A 12 9.30 23.83 -5.89
N MET A 13 10.47 23.72 -5.23
CA MET A 13 10.58 23.75 -3.77
C MET A 13 10.45 25.16 -3.15
N LYS A 14 10.42 26.23 -3.95
CA LYS A 14 10.28 27.61 -3.44
C LYS A 14 8.89 27.91 -2.91
N ASP A 15 7.87 27.27 -3.48
CA ASP A 15 6.46 27.49 -3.12
C ASP A 15 5.98 26.53 -2.00
N LEU A 16 6.83 25.58 -1.61
CA LEU A 16 6.58 24.60 -0.55
C LEU A 16 7.06 25.13 0.80
N ARG A 17 6.21 24.99 1.84
CA ARG A 17 6.46 25.45 3.22
C ARG A 17 7.41 24.52 4.01
N PHE A 18 8.46 24.04 3.38
CA PHE A 18 9.52 23.28 4.06
C PHE A 18 10.62 24.21 4.58
N SER A 19 11.33 23.79 5.63
CA SER A 19 12.54 24.45 6.09
C SER A 19 13.67 24.30 5.05
N GLU A 20 14.58 25.26 4.98
CA GLU A 20 15.67 25.24 3.99
C GLU A 20 16.55 23.98 4.11
N ASN A 21 16.75 23.46 5.33
CA ASN A 21 17.48 22.20 5.55
C ASN A 21 16.74 20.98 4.96
N GLN A 22 15.40 20.94 5.00
CA GLN A 22 14.61 19.85 4.39
C GLN A 22 14.71 19.90 2.87
N LYS A 23 14.65 21.11 2.29
CA LYS A 23 14.84 21.32 0.85
C LYS A 23 16.23 20.87 0.40
N GLU A 24 17.27 21.22 1.16
CA GLU A 24 18.65 20.81 0.87
C GLU A 24 18.87 19.30 1.00
N ASN A 25 18.27 18.64 1.99
CA ASN A 25 18.41 17.19 2.19
C ASN A 25 17.71 16.39 1.08
N LEU A 26 16.56 16.85 0.62
CA LEU A 26 15.86 16.30 -0.54
C LEU A 26 16.67 16.46 -1.83
N ILE A 27 17.26 17.64 -2.05
CA ILE A 27 18.19 17.90 -3.17
C ILE A 27 19.41 16.97 -3.10
N HIS A 28 19.96 16.73 -1.91
CA HIS A 28 21.11 15.84 -1.71
C HIS A 28 20.78 14.39 -2.08
N LYS A 29 19.66 13.86 -1.59
CA LYS A 29 19.20 12.49 -1.92
C LYS A 29 18.92 12.32 -3.41
N LEU A 30 18.37 13.35 -4.07
CA LEU A 30 18.20 13.37 -5.52
C LEU A 30 19.56 13.30 -6.24
N GLY A 31 20.60 13.94 -5.69
CA GLY A 31 21.97 13.92 -6.20
C GLY A 31 22.65 12.56 -6.09
N GLU A 32 22.45 11.85 -4.98
CA GLU A 32 23.00 10.51 -4.78
C GLU A 32 22.35 9.51 -5.75
N ALA A 33 21.02 9.53 -5.88
CA ALA A 33 20.27 8.67 -6.79
C ALA A 33 20.63 8.90 -8.28
N VAL A 34 21.00 10.13 -8.65
CA VAL A 34 21.42 10.47 -10.01
C VAL A 34 22.88 10.09 -10.27
N ASN A 35 23.75 10.11 -9.27
CA ASN A 35 25.18 9.80 -9.43
C ASN A 35 25.49 8.29 -9.44
N GLU A 36 24.72 7.46 -8.74
CA GLU A 36 24.90 5.99 -8.78
C GLU A 36 24.70 5.38 -10.18
N LYS A 37 23.99 6.06 -11.09
CA LYS A 37 23.75 5.61 -12.47
C LYS A 37 24.90 5.84 -13.46
N ASN A 38 26.02 6.47 -13.06
CA ASN A 38 27.12 6.79 -13.99
C ASN A 38 28.35 5.86 -13.90
N GLY A 39 28.29 4.76 -13.14
CA GLY A 39 29.42 3.83 -12.98
C GLY A 39 29.19 2.44 -13.59
N GLY A 40 29.42 2.28 -14.91
CA GLY A 40 29.59 0.94 -15.50
C GLY A 40 29.13 0.78 -16.95
N ARG A 41 30.09 0.61 -17.87
CA ARG A 41 29.86 0.35 -19.30
C ARG A 41 29.15 -0.99 -19.53
N MET A 42 27.91 -0.96 -20.03
CA MET A 42 27.50 -1.86 -21.13
C MET A 42 26.29 -1.28 -21.89
N ARG A 43 26.50 -1.06 -23.19
CA ARG A 43 25.44 -0.72 -24.15
C ARG A 43 24.55 -1.94 -24.35
N ALA A 44 23.40 -1.98 -23.70
CA ALA A 44 22.25 -2.74 -24.18
C ALA A 44 21.06 -1.79 -24.21
N LYS A 45 20.48 -1.60 -25.40
CA LYS A 45 19.19 -0.92 -25.58
C LYS A 45 18.14 -1.72 -24.83
N LEU A 46 17.95 -1.43 -23.55
CA LEU A 46 16.83 -1.96 -22.76
C LEU A 46 15.88 -0.80 -22.50
N ASN A 47 14.63 -1.05 -22.84
CA ASN A 47 13.55 -0.08 -22.97
C ASN A 47 13.24 0.52 -21.59
N ILE A 48 13.70 1.75 -21.34
CA ILE A 48 13.60 2.45 -20.04
C ILE A 48 12.14 2.54 -19.54
N LYS A 49 11.16 2.49 -20.45
CA LYS A 49 9.73 2.41 -20.10
C LYS A 49 9.33 1.20 -19.25
N LYS A 50 10.12 0.11 -19.23
CA LYS A 50 9.85 -1.06 -18.38
C LYS A 50 10.59 -1.05 -17.03
N ILE A 51 11.55 -0.15 -16.84
CA ILE A 51 12.36 -0.08 -15.61
C ILE A 51 11.90 1.07 -14.69
N VAL A 52 11.22 2.08 -15.23
CA VAL A 52 10.52 3.10 -14.40
C VAL A 52 9.34 2.48 -13.65
N ALA A 53 8.79 1.36 -14.15
CA ALA A 53 7.77 0.57 -13.46
C ALA A 53 8.29 -0.25 -12.24
N LEU A 54 9.57 -0.15 -11.88
CA LEU A 54 10.20 -0.98 -10.84
C LEU A 54 10.70 -0.19 -9.63
N THR A 55 10.10 0.98 -9.37
CA THR A 55 10.25 1.64 -8.07
C THR A 55 8.93 2.31 -7.71
N ALA A 56 7.86 1.52 -7.66
CA ALA A 56 6.79 1.86 -6.77
C ALA A 56 7.34 1.62 -5.36
N ALA A 57 7.80 2.69 -4.69
CA ALA A 57 7.41 2.78 -3.29
C ALA A 57 5.88 2.78 -3.36
N CYS A 58 5.23 1.65 -3.05
CA CYS A 58 3.79 1.67 -2.90
C CYS A 58 3.53 2.68 -1.78
N ILE A 59 3.08 3.88 -2.16
CA ILE A 59 2.41 4.78 -1.23
C ILE A 59 1.07 4.08 -1.03
N CYS A 60 1.02 3.12 -0.11
CA CYS A 60 -0.24 2.52 0.30
C CYS A 60 -1.01 3.65 0.99
N VAL A 61 -2.04 4.16 0.30
CA VAL A 61 -3.10 4.93 0.97
C VAL A 61 -3.79 3.96 1.91
N LEU A 62 -3.43 4.11 3.18
CA LEU A 62 -4.01 3.62 4.42
C LEU A 62 -5.24 2.71 4.26
N GLY A 63 -5.00 1.40 4.17
CA GLY A 63 -5.89 0.40 4.73
C GLY A 63 -5.16 -0.31 5.87
N GLY A 64 -5.72 -0.32 7.07
CA GLY A 64 -5.28 -1.21 8.16
C GLY A 64 -4.23 -0.73 9.15
N THR A 65 -4.02 0.57 9.33
CA THR A 65 -3.23 1.07 10.49
C THR A 65 -3.93 2.24 11.18
N ALA A 66 -4.72 1.91 12.20
CA ALA A 66 -5.22 2.89 13.15
C ALA A 66 -4.04 3.42 13.97
N PHE A 67 -3.41 4.52 13.53
CA PHE A 67 -2.32 5.14 14.29
C PHE A 67 -2.86 5.78 15.56
N ALA A 68 -2.78 5.05 16.68
CA ALA A 68 -3.21 5.48 18.01
C ALA A 68 -2.57 6.80 18.51
N ALA A 69 -1.55 7.31 17.82
CA ALA A 69 -0.79 8.48 18.23
C ALA A 69 -0.89 9.72 17.32
N GLY A 70 -1.75 9.73 16.29
CA GLY A 70 -2.04 10.93 15.48
C GLY A 70 -0.82 11.61 14.82
N LYS A 71 0.32 10.91 14.72
CA LYS A 71 1.58 11.44 14.16
C LYS A 71 1.96 10.78 12.84
N ALA A 72 1.61 9.52 12.63
CA ALA A 72 1.88 8.83 11.38
C ALA A 72 0.77 9.16 10.38
N VAL A 73 1.17 9.62 9.19
CA VAL A 73 0.26 9.99 8.09
C VAL A 73 0.55 9.19 6.82
N MET A 74 1.64 8.41 6.80
CA MET A 74 2.08 7.63 5.65
C MET A 74 2.71 6.32 6.09
N VAL A 75 2.52 5.26 5.29
CA VAL A 75 3.31 4.02 5.34
C VAL A 75 4.10 3.91 4.05
N VAL A 76 5.38 3.56 4.17
CA VAL A 76 6.24 3.18 3.04
C VAL A 76 6.66 1.74 3.26
N SER A 77 6.36 0.87 2.29
CA SER A 77 6.78 -0.52 2.29
C SER A 77 7.80 -0.82 1.19
N GLY A 78 8.50 -1.94 1.35
CA GLY A 78 9.44 -2.46 0.36
C GLY A 78 9.67 -3.95 0.53
N ASN A 79 9.58 -4.68 -0.58
CA ASN A 79 9.59 -6.13 -0.63
C ASN A 79 10.99 -6.66 -0.28
N ASP A 80 11.05 -7.63 0.63
CA ASP A 80 12.23 -8.46 0.82
C ASP A 80 12.23 -9.57 -0.22
N TYR A 81 12.81 -9.30 -1.39
CA TYR A 81 12.87 -10.27 -2.50
C TYR A 81 13.50 -11.62 -2.14
N PHE A 82 14.31 -11.71 -1.08
CA PHE A 82 14.89 -12.98 -0.64
C PHE A 82 13.92 -13.85 0.16
N SER A 83 12.85 -13.26 0.68
CA SER A 83 11.78 -13.98 1.38
C SER A 83 10.72 -14.54 0.42
N ARG A 84 10.66 -14.03 -0.81
CA ARG A 84 9.64 -14.36 -1.81
C ARG A 84 9.60 -15.85 -2.16
N THR A 85 8.41 -16.44 -2.13
CA THR A 85 8.22 -17.86 -2.46
C THR A 85 6.81 -18.17 -2.97
N SER A 86 6.71 -19.15 -3.87
CA SER A 86 5.45 -19.74 -4.36
C SER A 86 5.22 -21.15 -3.75
N ASP A 87 5.79 -21.40 -2.57
CA ASP A 87 5.60 -22.64 -1.80
C ASP A 87 4.78 -22.33 -0.55
N PHE A 88 3.48 -22.64 -0.58
CA PHE A 88 2.57 -22.34 0.54
C PHE A 88 2.99 -23.04 1.84
N GLY A 89 3.69 -24.18 1.75
CA GLY A 89 4.22 -24.91 2.91
C GLY A 89 5.30 -24.16 3.70
N LYS A 90 5.71 -22.97 3.24
CA LYS A 90 6.64 -22.08 3.95
C LYS A 90 5.96 -20.98 4.77
N LEU A 91 4.63 -20.98 4.87
CA LEU A 91 3.88 -19.95 5.59
C LEU A 91 4.41 -19.77 7.01
N ASP A 92 4.47 -20.86 7.79
CA ASP A 92 4.97 -20.87 9.17
C ASP A 92 6.41 -20.31 9.29
N GLU A 93 7.28 -20.56 8.30
CA GLU A 93 8.65 -20.02 8.28
C GLU A 93 8.66 -18.50 8.14
N LEU A 94 7.76 -17.95 7.30
CA LEU A 94 7.66 -16.51 7.07
C LEU A 94 6.96 -15.83 8.26
N GLU A 95 5.91 -16.42 8.81
CA GLU A 95 5.25 -15.97 10.04
C GLU A 95 6.25 -15.83 11.20
N GLU A 96 7.11 -16.83 11.43
CA GLU A 96 8.16 -16.77 12.46
C GLU A 96 9.14 -15.62 12.22
N LYS A 97 9.50 -15.34 10.96
CA LYS A 97 10.41 -14.24 10.58
C LYS A 97 9.78 -12.86 10.75
N VAL A 98 8.46 -12.75 10.59
CA VAL A 98 7.69 -11.53 10.83
C VAL A 98 7.37 -11.36 12.32
N GLY A 99 7.19 -12.46 13.05
CA GLY A 99 6.80 -12.47 14.45
C GLY A 99 5.28 -12.40 14.66
N ILE A 100 4.51 -13.01 13.74
CA ILE A 100 3.04 -13.09 13.80
C ILE A 100 2.58 -14.55 13.77
N ASN A 101 1.31 -14.78 14.09
CA ASN A 101 0.61 -16.04 13.84
C ASN A 101 -0.63 -15.68 13.04
N ALA A 102 -0.61 -15.93 11.73
CA ALA A 102 -1.52 -15.34 10.78
C ALA A 102 -1.97 -16.39 9.76
N PRO A 103 -2.90 -17.29 10.15
CA PRO A 103 -3.38 -18.34 9.26
C PRO A 103 -3.88 -17.76 7.94
N ALA A 104 -3.68 -18.52 6.88
CA ALA A 104 -4.09 -18.19 5.52
C ALA A 104 -4.64 -19.45 4.83
N VAL A 105 -5.37 -19.25 3.73
CA VAL A 105 -5.96 -20.32 2.93
C VAL A 105 -5.13 -20.52 1.67
N GLU A 106 -4.85 -21.77 1.27
CA GLU A 106 -4.11 -22.06 0.02
C GLU A 106 -5.00 -21.89 -1.22
N THR A 107 -6.29 -22.26 -1.12
CA THR A 107 -7.27 -22.12 -2.19
C THR A 107 -8.63 -21.78 -1.60
N PHE A 108 -9.16 -20.62 -1.96
CA PHE A 108 -10.48 -20.16 -1.56
C PHE A 108 -11.59 -20.89 -2.32
N SER A 109 -12.75 -21.00 -1.71
CA SER A 109 -13.92 -21.67 -2.30
C SER A 109 -14.41 -21.00 -3.60
N ASN A 110 -14.15 -19.71 -3.78
CA ASN A 110 -14.48 -18.93 -4.97
C ASN A 110 -13.43 -19.05 -6.12
N GLY A 111 -12.43 -19.92 -5.96
CA GLY A 111 -11.47 -20.29 -7.01
C GLY A 111 -10.18 -19.47 -7.01
N TYR A 112 -10.03 -18.45 -6.16
CA TYR A 112 -8.74 -17.79 -5.96
C TYR A 112 -7.76 -18.75 -5.28
N SER A 113 -6.57 -18.89 -5.84
CA SER A 113 -5.52 -19.77 -5.33
C SER A 113 -4.26 -18.98 -5.03
N PHE A 114 -3.55 -19.40 -3.98
CA PHE A 114 -2.25 -18.85 -3.63
C PHE A 114 -1.29 -18.87 -4.84
N ASP A 115 -0.64 -17.74 -5.10
CA ASP A 115 0.38 -17.60 -6.15
C ASP A 115 1.77 -17.38 -5.54
N ILE A 116 1.88 -16.37 -4.67
CA ILE A 116 3.15 -15.98 -4.09
C ILE A 116 2.96 -15.29 -2.75
N MET A 117 3.93 -15.46 -1.85
CA MET A 117 4.05 -14.67 -0.63
C MET A 117 5.46 -14.15 -0.43
N GLU A 118 5.57 -13.06 0.32
CA GLU A 118 6.83 -12.44 0.72
C GLU A 118 6.67 -11.60 1.98
N ILE A 119 7.79 -11.24 2.58
CA ILE A 119 7.86 -10.29 3.68
C ILE A 119 8.06 -8.90 3.09
N GLU A 120 7.27 -7.93 3.54
CA GLU A 120 7.54 -6.52 3.29
C GLU A 120 8.11 -5.84 4.54
N ASN A 121 9.06 -4.93 4.33
CA ASN A 121 9.57 -4.07 5.39
C ASN A 121 8.84 -2.73 5.32
N CYS A 122 8.10 -2.42 6.37
CA CYS A 122 7.22 -1.26 6.43
C CYS A 122 7.76 -0.23 7.41
N GLN A 123 7.54 1.03 7.08
CA GLN A 123 7.91 2.17 7.92
C GLN A 123 6.79 3.21 7.91
N THR A 124 6.35 3.59 9.10
CA THR A 124 5.40 4.69 9.28
C THR A 124 6.14 6.03 9.28
N GLN A 125 5.53 7.08 8.74
CA GLN A 125 6.14 8.41 8.64
C GLN A 125 5.19 9.52 9.08
N ASP A 126 5.75 10.57 9.69
CA ASP A 126 5.02 11.82 9.95
C ASP A 126 4.87 12.69 8.69
N GLU A 127 4.17 13.82 8.82
CA GLU A 127 3.98 14.80 7.73
C GLU A 127 5.30 15.36 7.18
N GLU A 128 6.39 15.28 7.95
CA GLU A 128 7.73 15.73 7.54
C GLU A 128 8.54 14.60 6.88
N GLY A 129 8.00 13.39 6.77
CA GLY A 129 8.67 12.20 6.23
C GLY A 129 9.66 11.55 7.18
N ASN A 130 9.61 11.89 8.47
CA ASN A 130 10.45 11.25 9.48
C ASN A 130 9.89 9.87 9.83
N ALA A 131 10.77 8.88 9.93
CA ALA A 131 10.41 7.55 10.41
C ALA A 131 9.87 7.60 11.84
N ILE A 132 8.69 7.03 12.09
CA ILE A 132 8.15 6.87 13.44
C ILE A 132 8.38 5.43 13.89
N ASP A 133 7.84 4.45 13.17
CA ASP A 133 7.95 3.03 13.47
C ASP A 133 8.41 2.23 12.27
N LYS A 134 8.96 1.04 12.55
CA LYS A 134 9.31 0.05 11.55
C LYS A 134 8.74 -1.30 11.97
N TYR A 135 8.16 -1.99 11.02
CA TYR A 135 7.64 -3.33 11.22
C TYR A 135 7.82 -4.16 9.94
N LYS A 136 7.54 -5.45 10.06
CA LYS A 136 7.45 -6.34 8.91
C LYS A 136 6.01 -6.79 8.79
N GLU A 137 5.56 -7.03 7.58
CA GLU A 137 4.29 -7.70 7.31
C GLU A 137 4.53 -8.91 6.42
N LEU A 138 3.58 -9.85 6.46
CA LEU A 138 3.50 -10.93 5.49
C LEU A 138 2.50 -10.54 4.40
N PHE A 139 2.94 -10.53 3.16
CA PHE A 139 2.12 -10.18 2.00
C PHE A 139 1.91 -11.42 1.12
N ILE A 140 0.65 -11.69 0.77
CA ILE A 140 0.26 -12.83 -0.07
C ILE A 140 -0.55 -12.32 -1.26
N ASN A 141 -0.25 -12.83 -2.46
CA ASN A 141 -1.09 -12.67 -3.63
C ASN A 141 -1.83 -13.97 -3.97
N TYR A 142 -3.09 -13.78 -4.34
CA TYR A 142 -3.99 -14.80 -4.84
C TYR A 142 -4.39 -14.49 -6.28
N THR A 143 -4.46 -15.52 -7.12
CA THR A 143 -4.84 -15.37 -8.52
C THR A 143 -6.00 -16.29 -8.88
N ARG A 144 -6.79 -15.84 -9.87
CA ARG A 144 -7.86 -16.61 -10.51
C ARG A 144 -7.81 -16.29 -12.01
N GLU A 145 -7.93 -17.30 -12.86
CA GLU A 145 -7.76 -17.13 -14.31
C GLU A 145 -8.73 -16.07 -14.86
N GLY A 146 -8.18 -15.03 -15.49
CA GLY A 146 -8.96 -13.96 -16.12
C GLY A 146 -9.34 -12.79 -15.20
N ASP A 147 -9.07 -12.89 -13.90
CA ASP A 147 -9.39 -11.84 -12.92
C ASP A 147 -8.13 -11.16 -12.38
N PRO A 148 -8.22 -9.89 -11.92
CA PRO A 148 -7.16 -9.25 -11.14
C PRO A 148 -6.81 -10.06 -9.89
N HIS A 149 -5.56 -9.92 -9.44
CA HIS A 149 -5.13 -10.58 -8.20
C HIS A 149 -5.81 -9.98 -6.97
N ILE A 150 -5.92 -10.77 -5.91
CA ILE A 150 -6.29 -10.30 -4.58
C ILE A 150 -5.04 -10.37 -3.71
N TYR A 151 -4.71 -9.27 -3.05
CA TYR A 151 -3.64 -9.25 -2.07
C TYR A 151 -4.20 -9.43 -0.66
N VAL A 152 -3.38 -9.99 0.24
CA VAL A 152 -3.61 -10.03 1.68
C VAL A 152 -2.33 -9.62 2.39
N ALA A 153 -2.35 -8.48 3.06
CA ALA A 153 -1.28 -8.02 3.93
C ALA A 153 -1.63 -8.32 5.39
N MET A 154 -0.73 -8.98 6.11
CA MET A 154 -0.88 -9.39 7.51
C MET A 154 0.11 -8.61 8.36
N ASN A 155 -0.43 -7.59 9.03
CA ASN A 155 0.31 -6.60 9.79
C ASN A 155 0.31 -6.94 11.28
N PRO A 156 1.44 -6.89 11.98
CA PRO A 156 1.41 -6.90 13.44
C PRO A 156 0.71 -5.64 13.96
N VAL A 157 -0.07 -5.77 15.04
CA VAL A 157 -0.53 -4.58 15.77
C VAL A 157 0.69 -3.86 16.37
N ILE A 158 0.86 -2.59 16.00
CA ILE A 158 1.96 -1.73 16.48
C ILE A 158 1.42 -0.62 17.38
N ASN A 159 2.14 -0.29 18.47
CA ASN A 159 1.83 0.83 19.37
C ASN A 159 0.38 0.86 19.88
N ASP A 160 -0.17 -0.29 20.27
CA ASP A 160 -1.56 -0.46 20.71
C ASP A 160 -2.61 0.00 19.65
N GLY A 161 -2.20 0.07 18.37
CA GLY A 161 -3.01 0.47 17.23
C GLY A 161 -4.00 -0.60 16.76
N HIS A 162 -4.75 -1.18 17.71
CA HIS A 162 -5.76 -2.18 17.42
C HIS A 162 -6.88 -1.62 16.53
N LEU A 163 -7.42 -2.48 15.67
CA LEU A 163 -8.65 -2.22 14.94
C LEU A 163 -9.83 -2.27 15.90
N THR A 164 -10.51 -1.14 16.03
CA THR A 164 -11.69 -0.99 16.87
C THR A 164 -12.80 -0.32 16.07
N GLU A 165 -14.02 -0.30 16.60
CA GLU A 165 -15.13 0.45 16.00
C GLU A 165 -14.85 1.95 15.87
N ASP A 166 -13.87 2.45 16.63
CA ASP A 166 -13.44 3.86 16.58
C ASP A 166 -12.33 4.14 15.55
N SER A 167 -11.73 3.10 14.96
CA SER A 167 -10.71 3.21 13.93
C SER A 167 -11.28 3.82 12.65
N LEU A 168 -10.44 4.53 11.88
CA LEU A 168 -10.87 5.18 10.63
C LEU A 168 -11.42 4.17 9.62
N ASP A 169 -10.77 3.02 9.47
CA ASP A 169 -11.23 1.92 8.59
C ASP A 169 -12.64 1.46 8.98
N ALA A 170 -12.91 1.30 10.28
CA ALA A 170 -14.23 0.88 10.77
C ALA A 170 -15.29 1.97 10.56
N LYS A 171 -14.95 3.24 10.79
CA LYS A 171 -15.85 4.38 10.64
C LYS A 171 -16.23 4.65 9.18
N ARG A 172 -15.31 4.39 8.26
CA ARG A 172 -15.50 4.56 6.81
C ARG A 172 -16.03 3.31 6.13
N ALA A 173 -16.20 2.19 6.83
CA ALA A 173 -16.68 0.96 6.21
C ALA A 173 -18.07 1.16 5.57
N ASN A 174 -18.21 0.74 4.31
CA ASN A 174 -19.52 0.69 3.64
C ASN A 174 -20.39 -0.41 4.24
N GLU A 175 -19.78 -1.54 4.60
CA GLU A 175 -20.46 -2.71 5.14
C GLU A 175 -19.62 -3.33 6.26
N MET A 176 -20.29 -3.98 7.21
CA MET A 176 -19.64 -4.73 8.28
C MET A 176 -20.33 -6.07 8.50
N ARG A 177 -19.52 -7.11 8.69
CA ARG A 177 -19.97 -8.46 9.01
C ARG A 177 -19.18 -8.99 10.21
N THR A 178 -19.85 -9.68 11.13
CA THR A 178 -19.18 -10.35 12.25
C THR A 178 -19.13 -11.85 12.00
N VAL A 179 -17.94 -12.44 12.11
CA VAL A 179 -17.69 -13.90 11.99
C VAL A 179 -16.91 -14.34 13.20
N ASP A 180 -17.40 -15.34 13.94
CA ASP A 180 -16.73 -15.89 15.14
C ASP A 180 -16.29 -14.83 16.18
N GLY A 181 -17.01 -13.70 16.24
CA GLY A 181 -16.72 -12.57 17.14
C GLY A 181 -15.71 -11.56 16.59
N ILE A 182 -15.21 -11.75 15.38
CA ILE A 182 -14.32 -10.82 14.66
C ILE A 182 -15.16 -9.96 13.74
N ASN A 183 -14.98 -8.64 13.82
CA ASN A 183 -15.62 -7.69 12.92
C ASN A 183 -14.78 -7.53 11.66
N ILE A 184 -15.44 -7.69 10.51
CA ILE A 184 -14.88 -7.54 9.17
C ILE A 184 -15.48 -6.28 8.57
N TYR A 185 -14.64 -5.33 8.19
CA TYR A 185 -15.03 -4.04 7.64
C TYR A 185 -14.70 -4.00 6.15
N TYR A 186 -15.69 -3.71 5.31
CA TYR A 186 -15.54 -3.58 3.86
C TYR A 186 -15.59 -2.11 3.44
N SER A 187 -14.68 -1.71 2.55
CA SER A 187 -14.75 -0.43 1.83
C SER A 187 -14.67 -0.63 0.32
N TYR A 188 -15.35 0.25 -0.40
CA TYR A 188 -15.26 0.40 -1.84
C TYR A 188 -14.87 1.84 -2.16
N ASP A 189 -13.64 2.02 -2.63
CA ASP A 189 -12.99 3.31 -2.73
C ASP A 189 -12.70 3.65 -4.20
N GLU A 190 -12.99 4.89 -4.60
CA GLU A 190 -12.66 5.44 -5.91
C GLU A 190 -11.36 6.24 -5.81
N TYR A 191 -10.37 5.87 -6.63
CA TYR A 191 -9.10 6.55 -6.74
C TYR A 191 -8.97 7.26 -8.09
N LEU A 192 -8.80 8.58 -8.04
CA LEU A 192 -8.31 9.36 -9.17
C LEU A 192 -6.78 9.40 -9.10
N PHE A 193 -6.12 8.67 -9.99
CA PHE A 193 -4.67 8.70 -10.12
C PHE A 193 -4.23 9.78 -11.11
N LEU A 194 -3.28 10.61 -10.68
CA LEU A 194 -2.71 11.72 -11.46
C LEU A 194 -1.20 11.55 -11.67
N PRO A 195 -0.67 11.95 -12.84
CA PRO A 195 0.77 12.06 -13.04
C PRO A 195 1.40 13.12 -12.16
N VAL A 196 2.66 12.91 -11.77
CA VAL A 196 3.48 13.93 -11.08
C VAL A 196 4.02 14.93 -12.11
N SER A 197 3.13 15.77 -12.66
CA SER A 197 3.46 16.77 -13.67
C SER A 197 2.76 18.10 -13.41
N LYS A 198 3.36 19.21 -13.88
CA LYS A 198 2.77 20.57 -13.70
C LYS A 198 1.42 20.75 -14.40
N ASP A 199 1.15 19.93 -15.41
CA ASP A 199 -0.07 20.01 -16.22
C ASP A 199 -1.15 19.03 -15.72
N SER A 200 -0.88 18.31 -14.63
CA SER A 200 -1.75 17.29 -14.05
C SER A 200 -2.14 17.69 -12.63
N THR A 201 -3.14 18.57 -12.53
CA THR A 201 -3.73 18.99 -11.25
C THR A 201 -5.19 18.55 -11.15
N PRO A 202 -5.68 18.21 -9.94
CA PRO A 202 -7.10 17.98 -9.75
C PRO A 202 -7.90 19.26 -10.01
N THR A 203 -9.15 19.09 -10.42
CA THR A 203 -10.08 20.21 -10.57
C THR A 203 -10.60 20.68 -9.21
N GLU A 204 -11.18 21.89 -9.15
CA GLU A 204 -11.82 22.39 -7.92
C GLU A 204 -12.96 21.48 -7.44
N GLU A 205 -13.71 20.88 -8.37
CA GLU A 205 -14.79 19.93 -8.04
C GLU A 205 -14.23 18.63 -7.43
N GLU A 206 -13.09 18.14 -7.93
CA GLU A 206 -12.45 16.93 -7.41
C GLU A 206 -11.83 17.15 -6.05
N MET A 207 -11.15 18.29 -5.83
CA MET A 207 -10.65 18.65 -4.50
C MET A 207 -11.78 18.76 -3.48
N LYS A 208 -12.89 19.40 -3.87
CA LYS A 208 -14.06 19.49 -3.01
C LYS A 208 -14.66 18.12 -2.71
N ARG A 209 -14.70 17.23 -3.72
CA ARG A 209 -15.16 15.85 -3.51
C ARG A 209 -14.26 15.10 -2.54
N GLU A 210 -12.94 15.20 -2.66
CA GLU A 210 -11.98 14.57 -1.74
C GLU A 210 -12.15 15.04 -0.29
N GLU A 211 -12.56 16.30 -0.07
CA GLU A 211 -12.86 16.82 1.27
C GLU A 211 -14.20 16.34 1.86
N GLU A 212 -15.18 15.97 1.01
CA GLU A 212 -16.57 15.69 1.41
C GLU A 212 -16.98 14.20 1.29
N ASP A 213 -16.29 13.43 0.45
CA ASP A 213 -16.56 12.03 0.13
C ASP A 213 -15.47 11.13 0.72
N ASP A 214 -15.79 10.47 1.84
CA ASP A 214 -14.92 9.53 2.53
C ASP A 214 -14.58 8.27 1.71
N HIS A 215 -14.98 8.16 0.44
CA HIS A 215 -14.60 7.09 -0.47
C HIS A 215 -13.98 7.58 -1.78
N PHE A 216 -13.63 8.86 -1.88
CA PHE A 216 -12.94 9.42 -3.04
C PHE A 216 -11.57 9.95 -2.67
N PHE A 217 -10.54 9.46 -3.36
CA PHE A 217 -9.15 9.80 -3.08
C PHE A 217 -8.43 10.27 -4.32
N ILE A 218 -7.61 11.31 -4.19
CA ILE A 218 -6.74 11.78 -5.26
C ILE A 218 -5.32 11.31 -4.96
N SER A 219 -4.83 10.40 -5.80
CA SER A 219 -3.51 9.79 -5.69
C SER A 219 -2.59 10.29 -6.78
N TYR A 220 -1.29 10.39 -6.49
CA TYR A 220 -0.29 10.79 -7.47
C TYR A 220 0.73 9.68 -7.71
N GLY A 221 1.20 9.54 -8.95
CA GLY A 221 2.25 8.60 -9.32
C GLY A 221 1.97 7.75 -10.55
N SER A 222 0.79 7.88 -11.16
CA SER A 222 0.45 7.19 -12.41
C SER A 222 1.16 7.79 -13.62
N ASP A 223 1.20 7.03 -14.72
CA ASP A 223 1.72 7.51 -16.01
C ASP A 223 0.75 8.49 -16.68
N GLU A 224 -0.56 8.29 -16.48
CA GLU A 224 -1.64 9.11 -17.03
C GLU A 224 -2.76 9.35 -16.01
N ARG A 225 -3.66 10.29 -16.32
CA ARG A 225 -4.86 10.51 -15.49
C ARG A 225 -5.79 9.32 -15.67
N GLU A 226 -6.06 8.60 -14.61
CA GLU A 226 -6.89 7.40 -14.64
C GLU A 226 -7.74 7.29 -13.37
N THR A 227 -8.87 6.60 -13.50
CA THR A 227 -9.75 6.28 -12.37
C THR A 227 -9.71 4.78 -12.16
N SER A 228 -9.53 4.36 -10.92
CA SER A 228 -9.51 2.96 -10.52
C SER A 228 -10.35 2.77 -9.27
N PHE A 229 -10.93 1.59 -9.10
CA PHE A 229 -11.79 1.26 -7.98
C PHE A 229 -11.17 0.16 -7.14
N SER A 230 -11.19 0.34 -5.82
CA SER A 230 -10.59 -0.58 -4.86
C SER A 230 -11.67 -1.20 -3.98
N SER A 231 -11.70 -2.52 -3.91
CA SER A 231 -12.49 -3.26 -2.92
C SER A 231 -11.53 -3.73 -1.83
N ASN A 232 -11.75 -3.31 -0.58
CA ASN A 232 -10.89 -3.63 0.54
C ASN A 232 -11.68 -4.21 1.71
N ILE A 233 -11.04 -5.13 2.43
CA ILE A 233 -11.49 -5.71 3.69
C ILE A 233 -10.39 -5.49 4.72
N VAL A 234 -10.79 -5.03 5.90
CA VAL A 234 -9.92 -4.95 7.07
C VAL A 234 -10.57 -5.68 8.24
N PHE A 235 -9.80 -6.55 8.90
CA PHE A 235 -10.20 -7.18 10.16
C PHE A 235 -8.97 -7.45 11.02
N GLU A 236 -9.18 -7.59 12.33
CA GLU A 236 -8.12 -7.98 13.26
C GLU A 236 -8.43 -9.36 13.86
N MET A 237 -7.44 -10.24 13.84
CA MET A 237 -7.50 -11.57 14.44
C MET A 237 -6.15 -11.87 15.11
N ASP A 238 -6.18 -12.32 16.36
CA ASP A 238 -4.98 -12.74 17.12
C ASP A 238 -3.81 -11.72 17.13
N ASN A 239 -4.14 -10.42 17.27
CA ASN A 239 -3.21 -9.28 17.20
C ASN A 239 -2.52 -9.10 15.84
N VAL A 240 -3.16 -9.57 14.77
CA VAL A 240 -2.76 -9.35 13.38
C VAL A 240 -3.88 -8.62 12.66
N ILE A 241 -3.56 -7.50 12.02
CA ILE A 241 -4.48 -6.76 11.15
C ILE A 241 -4.31 -7.29 9.73
N TYR A 242 -5.37 -7.89 9.22
CA TYR A 242 -5.48 -8.35 7.85
C TYR A 242 -6.04 -7.23 6.99
N VAL A 243 -5.36 -6.93 5.89
CA VAL A 243 -5.82 -6.02 4.84
C VAL A 243 -5.87 -6.83 3.56
N MET A 244 -7.08 -7.13 3.10
CA MET A 244 -7.33 -7.88 1.88
C MET A 244 -7.95 -6.96 0.84
N GLY A 245 -7.42 -6.93 -0.38
CA GLY A 245 -8.01 -6.06 -1.39
C GLY A 245 -7.65 -6.40 -2.82
N THR A 246 -8.29 -5.67 -3.73
CA THR A 246 -8.06 -5.78 -5.17
C THR A 246 -8.48 -4.48 -5.87
N PHE A 247 -7.91 -4.22 -7.04
CA PHE A 247 -8.24 -3.07 -7.88
C PHE A 247 -8.91 -3.53 -9.17
N ASP A 248 -9.92 -2.77 -9.60
CA ASP A 248 -10.64 -2.93 -10.87
C ASP A 248 -11.13 -4.37 -11.13
N ASN A 249 -11.55 -5.03 -10.06
CA ASN A 249 -12.04 -6.40 -10.06
C ASN A 249 -13.57 -6.43 -9.98
N VAL A 250 -14.18 -7.43 -10.60
CA VAL A 250 -15.63 -7.65 -10.59
C VAL A 250 -16.12 -8.42 -9.36
N ILE A 251 -15.23 -8.70 -8.39
CA ILE A 251 -15.58 -9.36 -7.14
C ILE A 251 -16.57 -8.51 -6.32
N THR A 252 -17.60 -9.15 -5.78
CA THR A 252 -18.59 -8.52 -4.92
C THR A 252 -18.10 -8.37 -3.47
N SER A 253 -18.73 -7.48 -2.69
CA SER A 253 -18.46 -7.36 -1.25
C SER A 253 -18.67 -8.68 -0.52
N ASP A 254 -19.76 -9.40 -0.85
CA ASP A 254 -20.07 -10.71 -0.27
C ASP A 254 -18.96 -11.74 -0.58
N GLU A 255 -18.48 -11.83 -1.82
CA GLU A 255 -17.39 -12.77 -2.16
C GLU A 255 -16.08 -12.46 -1.44
N LEU A 256 -15.75 -11.18 -1.25
CA LEU A 256 -14.53 -10.78 -0.53
C LEU A 256 -14.68 -11.00 0.99
N MET A 257 -15.87 -10.76 1.55
CA MET A 257 -16.18 -11.09 2.95
C MET A 257 -16.19 -12.60 3.19
N ASP A 258 -16.66 -13.40 2.24
CA ASP A 258 -16.62 -14.87 2.32
C ASP A 258 -15.17 -15.38 2.34
N MET A 259 -14.26 -14.77 1.57
CA MET A 259 -12.81 -15.07 1.66
C MET A 259 -12.24 -14.74 3.04
N ALA A 260 -12.58 -13.58 3.62
CA ALA A 260 -12.16 -13.23 4.97
C ALA A 260 -12.72 -14.21 6.02
N GLU A 261 -13.97 -14.66 5.85
CA GLU A 261 -14.59 -15.70 6.67
C GLU A 261 -13.86 -17.05 6.57
N GLU A 262 -13.42 -17.45 5.37
CA GLU A 262 -12.59 -18.65 5.17
C GLU A 262 -11.25 -18.55 5.91
N ILE A 263 -10.58 -17.38 5.89
CA ILE A 263 -9.36 -17.14 6.69
C ILE A 263 -9.66 -17.30 8.18
N ILE A 264 -10.69 -16.62 8.69
CA ILE A 264 -11.04 -16.65 10.13
C ILE A 264 -11.34 -18.08 10.61
N LYS A 265 -11.98 -18.88 9.77
CA LYS A 265 -12.31 -20.28 10.08
C LYS A 265 -11.15 -21.26 9.88
N SER A 266 -10.04 -20.82 9.28
CA SER A 266 -8.85 -21.66 9.09
C SER A 266 -7.94 -21.76 10.32
N ARG A 267 -8.24 -20.99 11.38
CA ARG A 267 -7.57 -21.01 12.69
C ARG A 267 -7.56 -22.39 13.38
#